data_AF-A0A836YLK6-F1
#
_entry.id   AF-A0A836YLK6-F1
#
_cell.length_a   1.000
_cell.length_b   1.000
_cell.length_c   1.000
_cell.angle_alpha   90.00
_cell.angle_beta   90.00
_cell.angle_gamma   90.00
#
_symmetry.space_group_name_H-M   'P 1'
#
loop_
_entity.id
_entity.type
_entity.pdbx_description
1 polymer ?
#
loop_
_entity_poly.entity_id
_entity_poly.type
_entity_poly.pdbx_seq_one_letter_code
_entity_poly.pdbx_strand_id
1 'polypeptide(L)'
;SELKLIDITEQRIEEKYIQLSQYSYAKANLSMRVLRAVYRFSIMYYQNKNCEVIIPRINPVNLLKTKQLWEEIPPRRNYIDVDNLTKWVQAIIEYKGRGQENETNKDFLIFY
;
A
#
# COMPACT_ATOMS: atom_id res chain seq x y z
N SER A 1 9.11 1.56 -22.38
CA SER A 1 10.20 2.54 -22.29
C SER A 1 10.61 2.67 -20.83
N GLU A 2 11.91 2.80 -20.57
CA GLU A 2 12.42 3.03 -19.22
C GLU A 2 12.19 4.52 -18.86
N LEU A 3 11.50 4.78 -17.74
CA LEU A 3 11.20 6.14 -17.27
C LEU A 3 12.28 6.58 -16.29
N LYS A 4 12.96 7.70 -16.55
CA LYS A 4 13.98 8.22 -15.62
C LYS A 4 13.31 9.01 -14.50
N LEU A 5 13.94 9.02 -13.33
CA LEU A 5 13.46 9.77 -12.16
C LEU A 5 13.37 11.28 -12.41
N ILE A 6 14.25 11.82 -13.26
CA ILE A 6 14.28 13.23 -13.65
C ILE A 6 13.10 13.64 -14.54
N ASP A 7 12.45 12.68 -15.20
CA ASP A 7 11.34 12.93 -16.13
C ASP A 7 9.97 12.92 -15.40
N ILE A 8 9.97 12.65 -14.09
CA ILE A 8 8.74 12.60 -13.28
C ILE A 8 8.33 14.03 -12.90
N THR A 9 7.25 14.50 -13.51
CA THR A 9 6.64 15.81 -13.24
C THR A 9 5.52 15.73 -12.21
N GLU A 10 5.16 16.87 -11.63
CA GLU A 10 4.02 16.97 -10.70
C GLU A 10 2.69 16.53 -11.36
N GLN A 11 2.46 16.89 -12.63
CA GLN A 11 1.30 16.43 -13.39
C GLN A 11 1.23 14.89 -13.47
N ARG A 12 2.36 14.23 -13.77
CA ARG A 12 2.42 12.76 -13.82
C ARG A 12 2.12 12.13 -12.46
N ILE A 13 2.57 12.74 -11.36
CA ILE A 13 2.25 12.28 -10.00
C ILE A 13 0.75 12.34 -9.76
N GLU A 14 0.11 13.46 -10.09
CA GLU A 14 -1.33 13.65 -9.90
C GLU A 14 -2.15 12.66 -10.73
N GLU A 15 -1.88 12.56 -12.04
CA GLU A 15 -2.53 11.60 -12.93
C GLU A 15 -2.37 10.16 -12.41
N LYS A 16 -1.16 9.79 -11.98
CA LYS A 16 -0.89 8.45 -11.49
C LYS A 16 -1.57 8.18 -10.14
N TYR A 17 -1.61 9.17 -9.26
CA TYR A 17 -2.30 9.06 -7.97
C TYR A 17 -3.79 8.84 -8.19
N ILE A 18 -4.43 9.66 -9.03
CA ILE A 18 -5.86 9.52 -9.38
C ILE A 18 -6.13 8.11 -9.95
N GLN A 19 -5.28 7.64 -10.87
CA GLN A 19 -5.42 6.29 -11.44
C GLN A 19 -5.34 5.18 -10.36
N LEU A 20 -4.39 5.25 -9.43
CA LEU A 20 -4.24 4.23 -8.38
C LEU A 20 -5.39 4.30 -7.35
N SER A 21 -5.86 5.51 -7.07
CA SER A 21 -6.95 5.79 -6.15
C SER A 21 -8.27 5.19 -6.59
N GLN A 22 -8.51 5.02 -7.90
CA GLN A 22 -9.66 4.28 -8.43
C GLN A 22 -9.75 2.84 -7.91
N TYR A 23 -8.60 2.22 -7.57
CA TYR A 23 -8.54 0.86 -7.06
C TYR A 23 -8.41 0.80 -5.53
N SER A 24 -7.56 1.66 -4.96
CA SER A 24 -7.36 1.73 -3.51
C SER A 24 -6.54 2.95 -3.11
N TYR A 25 -7.14 3.85 -2.35
CA TYR A 25 -6.44 4.97 -1.72
C TYR A 25 -5.26 4.51 -0.86
N ALA A 26 -5.38 3.39 -0.15
CA ALA A 26 -4.29 2.87 0.67
C ALA A 26 -3.06 2.49 -0.18
N LYS A 27 -3.28 1.86 -1.33
CA LYS A 27 -2.20 1.52 -2.28
C LYS A 27 -1.66 2.78 -2.97
N ALA A 28 -2.51 3.71 -3.36
CA ALA A 28 -2.10 4.99 -3.94
C ALA A 28 -1.19 5.76 -2.96
N ASN A 29 -1.60 5.87 -1.70
CA ASN A 29 -0.84 6.53 -0.65
C ASN A 29 0.52 5.87 -0.42
N LEU A 30 0.55 4.54 -0.33
CA LEU A 30 1.78 3.78 -0.15
C LEU A 30 2.75 4.01 -1.33
N SER A 31 2.28 3.86 -2.56
CA SER A 31 3.09 4.05 -3.77
C SER A 31 3.73 5.43 -3.81
N MET A 32 2.95 6.49 -3.53
CA MET A 32 3.47 7.86 -3.53
C MET A 32 4.45 8.11 -2.39
N ARG A 33 4.23 7.54 -1.21
CA ARG A 33 5.19 7.62 -0.09
C ARG A 33 6.52 6.93 -0.40
N VAL A 34 6.48 5.76 -1.05
CA VAL A 34 7.67 5.04 -1.50
C VAL A 34 8.43 5.89 -2.52
N LEU A 35 7.74 6.41 -3.55
CA LEU A 35 8.37 7.27 -4.54
C LEU A 35 8.98 8.53 -3.89
N ARG A 36 8.29 9.14 -2.92
CA ARG A 36 8.80 10.30 -2.18
C ARG A 36 10.11 9.96 -1.45
N ALA A 37 10.19 8.78 -0.83
CA ALA A 37 11.39 8.33 -0.13
C ALA A 37 12.55 8.06 -1.10
N VAL A 38 12.29 7.33 -2.20
CA VAL A 38 13.28 7.07 -3.26
C VAL A 38 13.81 8.39 -3.81
N TYR A 39 12.94 9.34 -4.16
CA TYR A 39 13.35 10.63 -4.71
C TYR A 39 14.20 11.44 -3.71
N ARG A 40 13.83 11.45 -2.42
CA ARG A 40 14.62 12.10 -1.36
C ARG A 40 16.00 11.49 -1.21
N PHE A 41 16.10 10.16 -1.20
CA PHE A 41 17.37 9.44 -1.18
C PHE A 41 18.22 9.84 -2.39
N SER A 42 17.61 9.82 -3.56
CA SER A 42 18.28 10.10 -4.82
C SER A 42 18.84 11.53 -4.89
N ILE A 43 18.12 12.55 -4.43
CA ILE A 43 18.64 13.93 -4.32
C ILE A 43 19.90 13.98 -3.44
N MET A 44 19.92 13.21 -2.34
CA MET A 44 20.97 13.27 -1.33
C MET A 44 22.28 12.63 -1.81
N TYR A 45 22.19 11.56 -2.61
CA TYR A 45 23.34 10.72 -2.95
C TYR A 45 23.78 10.78 -4.42
N TYR A 46 22.92 11.21 -5.35
CA TYR A 46 23.30 11.27 -6.76
C TYR A 46 23.76 12.66 -7.17
N GLN A 47 25.07 12.78 -7.36
CA GLN A 47 25.76 13.97 -7.83
C GLN A 47 26.50 13.67 -9.14
N ASN A 48 26.69 14.69 -9.97
CA ASN A 48 27.52 14.57 -11.17
C ASN A 48 29.02 14.66 -10.81
N LYS A 49 29.88 14.54 -11.82
CA LYS A 49 31.35 14.61 -11.64
C LYS A 49 31.83 15.94 -11.03
N ASN A 50 31.01 16.99 -11.08
CA ASN A 50 31.28 18.31 -10.52
C ASN A 50 30.66 18.49 -9.12
N CYS A 51 30.20 17.42 -8.47
CA CYS A 51 29.49 17.44 -7.19
C CYS A 51 28.14 18.20 -7.21
N GLU A 52 27.53 18.39 -8.39
CA GLU A 52 26.23 19.04 -8.53
C GLU A 52 25.11 17.99 -8.50
N VAL A 53 23.98 18.34 -7.86
CA VAL A 53 22.82 17.46 -7.77
C VAL A 53 22.19 17.28 -9.16
N ILE A 54 22.07 16.03 -9.62
CA ILE A 54 21.53 15.70 -10.96
C ILE A 54 19.99 15.73 -10.98
N ILE A 55 19.37 15.56 -9.82
CA ILE A 55 17.92 15.41 -9.67
C ILE A 55 17.32 16.73 -9.19
N PRO A 56 16.16 17.16 -9.72
CA PRO A 56 15.49 18.36 -9.22
C PRO A 56 15.33 18.31 -7.70
N ARG A 57 15.67 19.41 -7.02
CA ARG A 57 15.63 19.46 -5.55
C ARG A 57 14.21 19.37 -4.99
N ILE A 58 13.23 19.79 -5.80
CA ILE A 58 11.82 19.76 -5.42
C ILE A 58 11.26 18.39 -5.80
N ASN A 59 10.83 17.65 -4.78
CA ASN A 59 10.17 16.37 -4.98
C ASN A 59 8.76 16.57 -5.52
N PRO A 60 8.41 16.04 -6.71
CA PRO A 60 7.12 16.28 -7.35
C PRO A 60 5.95 15.68 -6.57
N VAL A 61 6.20 14.70 -5.68
CA VAL A 61 5.17 14.13 -4.80
C VAL A 61 4.67 15.14 -3.77
N ASN A 62 5.43 16.21 -3.49
CA ASN A 62 4.99 17.25 -2.57
C ASN A 62 3.73 17.98 -3.08
N LEU A 63 3.46 17.97 -4.39
CA LEU A 63 2.21 18.49 -4.97
C LEU A 63 0.97 17.94 -4.25
N LEU A 64 0.95 16.64 -3.94
CA LEU A 64 -0.20 15.99 -3.31
C LEU A 64 -0.52 16.60 -1.95
N LYS A 65 0.50 17.06 -1.21
CA LYS A 65 0.31 17.77 0.06
C LYS A 65 -0.22 19.18 -0.20
N THR A 66 0.37 19.90 -1.15
CA THR A 66 -0.03 21.27 -1.50
C THR A 66 -1.48 21.34 -1.97
N LYS A 67 -1.92 20.36 -2.77
CA LYS A 67 -3.30 20.24 -3.27
C LYS A 67 -4.26 19.51 -2.31
N GLN A 68 -3.80 19.07 -1.13
CA GLN A 68 -4.60 18.29 -0.18
C GLN A 68 -5.26 17.04 -0.78
N LEU A 69 -4.56 16.33 -1.67
CA LEU A 69 -5.10 15.17 -2.40
C LEU A 69 -5.00 13.85 -1.63
N TRP A 70 -4.22 13.79 -0.55
CA TRP A 70 -4.05 12.57 0.23
C TRP A 70 -5.35 12.21 0.93
N GLU A 71 -5.87 11.02 0.64
CA GLU A 71 -7.05 10.51 1.34
C GLU A 71 -6.69 9.86 2.67
N GLU A 72 -7.58 10.02 3.64
CA GLU A 72 -7.49 9.34 4.92
C GLU A 72 -7.85 7.85 4.76
N ILE A 73 -7.00 6.98 5.30
CA ILE A 73 -7.24 5.53 5.25
C ILE A 73 -7.83 5.09 6.58
N PRO A 74 -9.10 4.64 6.62
CA PRO A 74 -9.71 4.18 7.86
C PRO A 74 -9.01 2.91 8.36
N PRO A 75 -9.01 2.69 9.69
CA PRO A 75 -8.47 1.46 10.26
C PRO A 75 -9.23 0.25 9.73
N ARG A 76 -8.50 -0.86 9.49
CA ARG A 76 -9.11 -2.11 9.05
C ARG A 76 -10.01 -2.66 10.15
N ARG A 77 -11.23 -3.05 9.80
CA ARG A 77 -12.21 -3.66 10.71
C ARG A 77 -12.32 -5.17 10.52
N ASN A 78 -11.29 -5.81 9.99
CA ASN A 78 -11.29 -7.25 9.67
C ASN A 78 -10.97 -8.11 10.90
N TYR A 79 -11.53 -7.76 12.06
CA TYR A 79 -11.50 -8.62 13.23
C TYR A 79 -12.88 -9.26 13.38
N ILE A 80 -12.91 -10.49 13.85
CA ILE A 80 -14.16 -11.13 14.28
C ILE A 80 -14.40 -10.63 15.70
N ASP A 81 -15.49 -9.90 15.93
CA ASP A 81 -15.85 -9.49 17.28
C ASP A 81 -16.20 -10.70 18.15
N VAL A 82 -16.21 -10.51 19.46
CA VAL A 82 -16.42 -11.59 20.43
C VAL A 82 -17.77 -12.30 20.23
N ASP A 83 -18.81 -11.57 19.85
CA ASP A 83 -20.16 -12.13 19.64
C ASP A 83 -20.21 -13.02 18.39
N ASN A 84 -19.47 -12.64 17.36
CA ASN A 84 -19.34 -13.38 16.11
C ASN A 84 -18.26 -14.46 16.18
N LEU A 85 -17.35 -14.42 17.16
CA LEU A 85 -16.31 -15.44 17.33
C LEU A 85 -16.92 -16.81 17.57
N THR A 86 -17.92 -16.89 18.45
CA THR A 86 -18.64 -18.14 18.74
C THR A 86 -19.28 -18.71 17.47
N LYS A 87 -19.95 -17.87 16.68
CA LYS A 87 -20.59 -18.29 15.42
C LYS A 87 -19.56 -18.76 14.39
N TRP A 88 -18.42 -18.08 14.33
CA TRP A 88 -17.33 -18.41 13.41
C TRP A 88 -16.67 -19.75 13.78
N VAL A 89 -16.37 -19.97 15.07
CA VAL A 89 -15.84 -21.26 15.56
C VAL A 89 -16.82 -22.38 15.25
N GLN A 90 -18.11 -22.19 15.54
CA GLN A 90 -19.14 -23.18 15.25
C GLN A 90 -19.20 -23.51 13.75
N ALA A 91 -19.17 -22.50 12.89
CA ALA A 91 -19.18 -22.68 11.44
C ALA A 91 -17.97 -23.51 10.94
N ILE A 92 -16.80 -23.37 11.55
CA ILE A 92 -15.62 -24.18 11.20
C ILE A 92 -15.78 -25.63 11.67
N ILE A 93 -16.24 -25.83 12.91
CA ILE A 93 -16.46 -27.17 13.47
C ILE A 93 -17.50 -27.93 12.62
N GLU A 94 -18.56 -27.26 12.22
CA GLU A 94 -19.66 -27.83 11.44
C GLU A 94 -19.36 -27.93 9.93
N TYR A 95 -18.32 -27.26 9.45
CA TYR A 95 -17.96 -27.29 8.03
C TYR A 95 -17.63 -28.71 7.58
N LYS A 96 -18.46 -29.24 6.67
CA LYS A 96 -18.23 -30.49 5.95
C LYS A 96 -17.82 -30.11 4.53
N GLY A 97 -16.57 -30.37 4.16
CA GLY A 97 -16.04 -30.06 2.83
C GLY A 97 -16.81 -30.79 1.72
N ARG A 98 -16.67 -30.33 0.46
CA ARG A 98 -17.22 -31.00 -0.73
C ARG A 98 -16.42 -32.29 -1.03
N GLY A 99 -16.51 -33.29 -0.16
CA GLY A 99 -15.89 -34.62 -0.36
C GLY A 99 -14.47 -34.80 0.17
N GLN A 100 -13.93 -33.85 0.94
CA GLN A 100 -12.75 -34.05 1.78
C GLN A 100 -13.09 -33.70 3.22
N GLU A 101 -12.90 -34.65 4.13
CA GLU A 101 -12.96 -34.42 5.57
C GLU A 101 -11.76 -33.55 5.94
N ASN A 102 -11.98 -32.24 6.08
CA ASN A 102 -10.97 -31.29 6.51
C ASN A 102 -10.69 -31.47 8.01
N GLU A 103 -10.06 -32.58 8.41
CA GLU A 103 -9.60 -32.79 9.79
C GLU A 103 -8.56 -31.72 10.19
N THR A 104 -7.68 -31.34 9.27
CA THR A 104 -6.53 -30.45 9.52
C THR A 104 -6.92 -29.06 10.02
N ASN A 105 -8.00 -28.45 9.51
CA ASN A 105 -8.42 -27.11 9.96
C ASN A 105 -9.07 -27.14 11.36
N LYS A 106 -9.66 -28.26 11.75
CA LYS A 106 -10.22 -28.45 13.10
C LYS A 106 -9.11 -28.69 14.11
N ASP A 107 -8.08 -29.44 13.72
CA ASP A 107 -6.93 -29.73 14.57
C ASP A 107 -6.21 -28.46 15.04
N PHE A 108 -6.06 -27.45 14.17
CA PHE A 108 -5.45 -26.18 14.56
C PHE A 108 -6.21 -25.42 15.66
N LEU A 109 -7.50 -25.68 15.85
CA LEU A 109 -8.34 -25.03 16.87
C LEU A 109 -8.49 -25.87 18.15
N ILE A 110 -8.27 -27.19 18.08
CA ILE A 110 -8.50 -28.13 19.19
C ILE A 110 -7.22 -28.40 19.99
N PHE A 111 -6.03 -28.24 19.40
CA PHE A 111 -4.75 -28.54 20.04
C PHE A 111 -4.01 -27.32 20.66
N TYR A 112 -4.75 -26.31 21.13
CA TYR A 112 -4.22 -25.22 21.97
C TYR A 112 -5.06 -25.05 23.23
#